data_AF-A0AA43UL56-F1
#
_entry.id   AF-A0AA43UL56-F1
#
_cell.length_a   1.000
_cell.length_b   1.000
_cell.length_c   1.000
_cell.angle_alpha   90.00
_cell.angle_beta   90.00
_cell.angle_gamma   90.00
#
_symmetry.space_group_name_H-M   'P 1'
#
loop_
_entity.id
_entity.type
_entity.pdbx_description
1 polymer ?
#
loop_
_entity_poly.entity_id
_entity_poly.type
_entity_poly.pdbx_seq_one_letter_code
_entity_poly.pdbx_strand_id
1 'polypeptide(L)'
;MPVTAVDYLERFLGDVDRVLAGRPGAISEDRWLSNNYDPDKLRLITPYLDFEDPRVRAETVALLGNVRERSVAGKIRSMKGDEDSVTMACLGYLTLLEEDDEAIPELFDVMEHARGSEFNQAARRMAAVARTEDLPRVRKIYGQVGGTMRDETRLVLERIIARDPSLQPTRDLILSVPVYPDETKFESFLDSSIEYLDVRYRANVLPRDSISSTTYNNVARAIRRMRTRLYNEADNLQYYGPDKEDRFRELSDLVKWANADLAGKRVIQTEDPGKSRACPRCGNMLVCYKGMWVCPDCGGNL
;
A
#
# COMPACT_ATOMS: atom_id res chain seq x y z
N MET A 1 -17.59 11.96 8.59
CA MET A 1 -18.03 10.64 8.07
C MET A 1 -17.36 10.42 6.73
N PRO A 2 -16.93 9.19 6.39
CA PRO A 2 -16.40 8.91 5.05
C PRO A 2 -17.49 9.16 4.01
N VAL A 3 -17.16 9.87 2.93
CA VAL A 3 -18.08 10.13 1.81
C VAL A 3 -18.30 8.84 1.04
N THR A 4 -19.56 8.44 0.86
CA THR A 4 -19.88 7.20 0.16
C THR A 4 -19.73 7.37 -1.36
N ALA A 5 -19.64 6.26 -2.08
CA ALA A 5 -19.66 6.27 -3.54
C ALA A 5 -20.94 6.90 -4.10
N VAL A 6 -22.07 6.71 -3.41
CA VAL A 6 -23.38 7.26 -3.80
C VAL A 6 -23.37 8.78 -3.63
N ASP A 7 -22.95 9.29 -2.45
CA ASP A 7 -22.89 10.74 -2.21
C ASP A 7 -21.99 11.45 -3.23
N TYR A 8 -20.86 10.81 -3.58
CA TYR A 8 -19.93 11.36 -4.57
C TYR A 8 -20.56 11.41 -5.97
N LEU A 9 -21.20 10.31 -6.39
CA LEU A 9 -21.85 10.23 -7.69
C LEU A 9 -23.03 11.21 -7.78
N GLU A 10 -23.88 11.29 -6.76
CA GLU A 10 -25.01 12.23 -6.73
C GLU A 10 -24.55 13.68 -6.89
N ARG A 11 -23.47 14.06 -6.19
CA ARG A 11 -22.87 15.39 -6.34
C ARG A 11 -22.37 15.62 -7.76
N PHE A 12 -21.59 14.67 -8.28
CA PHE A 12 -21.03 14.73 -9.62
C PHE A 12 -22.12 14.86 -10.69
N LEU A 13 -23.20 14.07 -10.59
CA LEU A 13 -24.35 14.15 -11.50
C LEU A 13 -25.05 15.50 -11.43
N GLY A 14 -25.25 16.03 -10.22
CA GLY A 14 -25.82 17.37 -10.05
C GLY A 14 -24.94 18.47 -10.67
N ASP A 15 -23.63 18.27 -10.72
CA ASP A 15 -22.71 19.18 -11.40
C ASP A 15 -22.72 18.97 -12.92
N VAL A 16 -22.88 17.73 -13.42
CA VAL A 16 -23.14 17.44 -14.84
C VAL A 16 -24.39 18.18 -15.33
N ASP A 17 -25.49 18.12 -14.59
CA ASP A 17 -26.73 18.83 -14.95
C ASP A 17 -26.51 20.35 -15.06
N ARG A 18 -25.64 20.91 -14.21
CA ARG A 18 -25.29 22.33 -14.25
C ARG A 18 -24.44 22.68 -15.47
N VAL A 19 -23.49 21.83 -15.86
CA VAL A 19 -22.71 22.00 -17.10
C VAL A 19 -23.65 22.00 -18.31
N LEU A 20 -24.58 21.05 -18.36
CA LEU A 20 -25.59 20.95 -19.43
C LEU A 20 -26.48 22.20 -19.48
N ALA A 21 -26.83 22.77 -18.33
CA ALA A 21 -27.54 24.04 -18.20
C ALA A 21 -26.68 25.28 -18.53
N GLY A 22 -25.44 25.11 -18.99
CA GLY A 22 -24.56 26.19 -19.44
C GLY A 22 -23.75 26.86 -18.33
N ARG A 23 -23.53 26.19 -17.19
CA ARG A 23 -22.66 26.67 -16.11
C ARG A 23 -21.28 26.00 -16.21
N PRO A 24 -20.30 26.62 -16.88
CA PRO A 24 -18.95 26.07 -16.95
C PRO A 24 -18.29 26.09 -15.56
N GLY A 25 -17.40 25.13 -15.33
CA GLY A 25 -16.66 24.95 -14.08
C GLY A 25 -17.44 24.22 -12.99
N ALA A 26 -18.68 23.81 -13.24
CA ALA A 26 -19.52 23.19 -12.22
C ALA A 26 -18.92 21.89 -11.66
N ILE A 27 -18.22 21.10 -12.49
CA ILE A 27 -17.51 19.89 -12.07
C ILE A 27 -16.06 20.21 -11.70
N SER A 28 -15.35 20.93 -12.58
CA SER A 28 -13.88 21.10 -12.43
C SER A 28 -13.49 22.05 -11.29
N GLU A 29 -14.32 23.03 -10.95
CA GLU A 29 -14.09 23.96 -9.85
C GLU A 29 -14.74 23.51 -8.53
N ASP A 30 -15.46 22.38 -8.54
CA ASP A 30 -16.04 21.81 -7.33
C ASP A 30 -14.94 21.23 -6.43
N ARG A 31 -14.55 22.04 -5.43
CA ARG A 31 -13.58 21.65 -4.41
C ARG A 31 -14.04 20.47 -3.58
N TRP A 32 -15.34 20.26 -3.39
CA TRP A 32 -15.85 19.11 -2.67
C TRP A 32 -15.58 17.82 -3.46
N LEU A 33 -15.79 17.82 -4.79
CA LEU A 33 -15.44 16.67 -5.64
C LEU A 33 -13.94 16.38 -5.59
N SER A 34 -13.11 17.42 -5.65
CA SER A 34 -11.65 17.26 -5.61
C SER A 34 -11.17 16.74 -4.25
N ASN A 35 -11.67 17.32 -3.14
CA ASN A 35 -11.24 16.97 -1.78
C ASN A 35 -11.72 15.59 -1.32
N ASN A 36 -12.81 15.08 -1.88
CA ASN A 36 -13.39 13.79 -1.50
C ASN A 36 -13.12 12.69 -2.52
N TYR A 37 -12.28 12.95 -3.52
CA TYR A 37 -11.86 11.94 -4.49
C TYR A 37 -10.93 10.89 -3.84
N ASP A 38 -11.14 9.64 -4.24
CA ASP A 38 -10.19 8.54 -4.04
C ASP A 38 -10.22 7.61 -5.27
N PRO A 39 -9.19 6.78 -5.47
CA PRO A 39 -9.11 5.91 -6.65
C PRO A 39 -10.30 4.95 -6.83
N ASP A 40 -11.01 4.56 -5.77
CA ASP A 40 -12.18 3.66 -5.89
C ASP A 40 -13.39 4.36 -6.54
N LYS A 41 -13.40 5.70 -6.52
CA LYS A 41 -14.43 6.53 -7.17
C LYS A 41 -14.18 6.74 -8.65
N LEU A 42 -12.99 6.43 -9.16
CA LEU A 42 -12.65 6.62 -10.57
C LEU A 42 -13.68 5.99 -11.51
N ARG A 43 -14.05 4.73 -11.24
CA ARG A 43 -15.04 3.96 -12.02
C ARG A 43 -16.40 4.64 -12.16
N LEU A 44 -16.74 5.55 -11.25
CA LEU A 44 -18.02 6.28 -11.27
C LEU A 44 -18.00 7.40 -12.31
N ILE A 45 -16.84 8.03 -12.52
CA ILE A 45 -16.70 9.22 -13.36
C ILE A 45 -16.01 8.94 -14.71
N THR A 46 -15.25 7.84 -14.84
CA THR A 46 -14.63 7.44 -16.12
C THR A 46 -15.61 7.37 -17.29
N PRO A 47 -16.87 6.88 -17.15
CA PRO A 47 -17.82 6.86 -18.25
C PRO A 47 -18.10 8.25 -18.85
N TYR A 48 -17.89 9.33 -18.08
CA TYR A 48 -18.13 10.70 -18.53
C TYR A 48 -17.00 11.27 -19.40
N LEU A 49 -15.89 10.54 -19.54
CA LEU A 49 -14.89 10.83 -20.58
C LEU A 49 -15.40 10.50 -21.98
N ASP A 50 -16.45 9.68 -22.09
CA ASP A 50 -17.13 9.31 -23.34
C ASP A 50 -18.55 9.92 -23.42
N PHE A 51 -18.85 10.91 -22.57
CA PHE A 51 -20.17 11.56 -22.54
C PHE A 51 -20.45 12.31 -23.85
N GLU A 52 -21.72 12.41 -24.26
CA GLU A 52 -22.08 13.04 -25.53
C GLU A 52 -21.72 14.54 -25.58
N ASP A 53 -21.93 15.26 -24.47
CA ASP A 53 -21.63 16.69 -24.40
C ASP A 53 -20.12 16.95 -24.17
N PRO A 54 -19.44 17.66 -25.09
CA PRO A 54 -18.01 17.96 -25.02
C PRO A 54 -17.62 18.80 -23.78
N ARG A 55 -18.54 19.61 -23.25
CA ARG A 55 -18.30 20.43 -22.05
C ARG A 55 -18.17 19.53 -20.82
N VAL A 56 -19.01 18.50 -20.73
CA VAL A 56 -18.95 17.51 -19.64
C VAL A 56 -17.66 16.69 -19.74
N ARG A 57 -17.26 16.28 -20.96
CA ARG A 57 -15.97 15.59 -21.18
C ARG A 57 -14.81 16.47 -20.72
N ALA A 58 -14.76 17.72 -21.18
CA ALA A 58 -13.69 18.67 -20.85
C ALA A 58 -13.60 18.93 -19.33
N GLU A 59 -14.72 19.14 -18.64
CA GLU A 59 -14.70 19.34 -17.20
C GLU A 59 -14.35 18.09 -16.40
N THR A 60 -14.75 16.91 -16.88
CA THR A 60 -14.34 15.63 -16.28
C THR A 60 -12.83 15.44 -16.39
N VAL A 61 -12.23 15.76 -17.54
CA VAL A 61 -10.77 15.75 -17.73
C VAL A 61 -10.08 16.73 -16.77
N ALA A 62 -10.63 17.94 -16.63
CA ALA A 62 -10.09 18.95 -15.72
C ALA A 62 -10.17 18.51 -14.24
N LEU A 63 -11.28 17.91 -13.80
CA LEU A 63 -11.40 17.33 -12.46
C LEU A 63 -10.33 16.24 -12.23
N LEU A 64 -10.14 15.33 -13.18
CA LEU A 64 -9.13 14.27 -13.11
C LEU A 64 -7.71 14.86 -13.06
N GLY A 65 -7.47 16.00 -13.70
CA GLY A 65 -6.23 16.77 -13.61
C GLY A 65 -6.01 17.41 -12.25
N ASN A 66 -7.08 17.94 -11.63
CA ASN A 66 -7.01 18.52 -10.28
C ASN A 66 -6.70 17.47 -9.21
N VAL A 67 -7.21 16.25 -9.38
CA VAL A 67 -6.95 15.13 -8.44
C VAL A 67 -5.74 14.28 -8.81
N ARG A 68 -5.00 14.66 -9.88
CA ARG A 68 -3.81 13.96 -10.37
C ARG A 68 -4.04 12.47 -10.68
N GLU A 69 -5.19 12.14 -11.25
CA GLU A 69 -5.53 10.74 -11.56
C GLU A 69 -4.82 10.28 -12.82
N ARG A 70 -3.76 9.47 -12.67
CA ARG A 70 -2.88 9.03 -13.77
C ARG A 70 -3.39 7.83 -14.55
N SER A 71 -4.25 7.00 -13.95
CA SER A 71 -4.70 5.74 -14.58
C SER A 71 -5.48 5.96 -15.88
N VAL A 72 -6.08 7.14 -16.06
CA VAL A 72 -6.80 7.53 -17.28
C VAL A 72 -5.92 8.23 -18.33
N ALA A 73 -4.63 8.45 -18.08
CA ALA A 73 -3.76 9.22 -18.98
C ALA A 73 -3.73 8.64 -20.40
N GLY A 74 -3.78 7.32 -20.55
CA GLY A 74 -3.88 6.65 -21.86
C GLY A 74 -5.16 7.04 -22.62
N LYS A 75 -6.30 7.05 -21.92
CA LYS A 75 -7.59 7.48 -22.48
C LYS A 75 -7.58 8.97 -22.83
N ILE A 76 -7.10 9.82 -21.93
CA ILE A 76 -7.03 11.28 -22.16
C ILE A 76 -6.12 11.63 -23.34
N ARG A 77 -5.00 10.91 -23.53
CA ARG A 77 -4.16 11.08 -24.73
C ARG A 77 -4.92 10.77 -26.03
N SER A 78 -5.80 9.77 -26.02
CA SER A 78 -6.61 9.43 -27.21
C SER A 78 -7.69 10.46 -27.55
N MET A 79 -8.04 11.33 -26.59
CA MET A 79 -9.05 12.39 -26.77
C MET A 79 -8.49 13.68 -27.40
N LYS A 80 -7.17 13.76 -27.66
CA LYS A 80 -6.48 14.95 -28.21
C LYS A 80 -6.85 15.37 -29.65
N GLY A 81 -7.83 14.71 -30.28
CA GLY A 81 -8.37 15.07 -31.59
C GLY A 81 -9.89 15.27 -31.60
N ASP A 82 -10.48 15.41 -30.42
CA ASP A 82 -11.90 15.75 -30.23
C ASP A 82 -12.08 17.28 -30.41
N GLU A 83 -13.21 17.82 -29.97
CA GLU A 83 -13.49 19.26 -29.99
C GLU A 83 -12.45 20.10 -29.22
N ASP A 84 -12.31 21.38 -29.62
CA ASP A 84 -11.30 22.30 -29.08
C ASP A 84 -11.29 22.38 -27.55
N SER A 85 -12.47 22.40 -26.92
CA SER A 85 -12.60 22.48 -25.45
C SER A 85 -12.05 21.24 -24.74
N VAL A 86 -12.32 20.05 -25.28
CA VAL A 86 -11.81 18.77 -24.78
C VAL A 86 -10.30 18.69 -25.02
N THR A 87 -9.84 19.08 -26.20
CA THR A 87 -8.42 19.09 -26.55
C THR A 87 -7.62 20.00 -25.59
N MET A 88 -8.12 21.19 -25.28
CA MET A 88 -7.49 22.10 -24.32
C MET A 88 -7.47 21.52 -22.89
N ALA A 89 -8.55 20.89 -22.45
CA ALA A 89 -8.57 20.21 -21.15
C ALA A 89 -7.57 19.05 -21.09
N CYS A 90 -7.46 18.26 -22.17
CA CYS A 90 -6.48 17.18 -22.27
C CYS A 90 -5.05 17.70 -22.25
N LEU A 91 -4.77 18.83 -22.91
CA LEU A 91 -3.46 19.49 -22.84
C LEU A 91 -3.15 19.94 -21.42
N GLY A 92 -4.07 20.65 -20.76
CA GLY A 92 -3.91 21.07 -19.37
C GLY A 92 -3.65 19.91 -18.42
N TYR A 93 -4.42 18.83 -18.52
CA TYR A 93 -4.22 17.61 -17.75
C TYR A 93 -2.81 17.03 -17.96
N LEU A 94 -2.35 16.91 -19.21
CA LEU A 94 -1.06 16.29 -19.51
C LEU A 94 0.11 17.17 -19.08
N THR A 95 0.02 18.49 -19.26
CA THR A 95 1.04 19.43 -18.76
C THR A 95 1.18 19.33 -17.24
N LEU A 96 0.07 19.23 -16.50
CA LEU A 96 0.12 19.05 -15.04
C LEU A 96 0.81 17.73 -14.63
N LEU A 97 0.64 16.67 -15.40
CA LEU A 97 1.35 15.41 -15.15
C LEU A 97 2.85 15.48 -15.48
N GLU A 98 3.21 16.19 -16.55
CA GLU A 98 4.60 16.44 -16.92
C GLU A 98 5.32 17.27 -15.86
N GLU A 99 4.69 18.35 -15.37
CA GLU A 99 5.20 19.16 -14.25
C GLU A 99 5.39 18.33 -12.97
N ASP A 100 4.45 17.42 -12.68
CA ASP A 100 4.56 16.51 -11.56
C ASP A 100 5.74 15.54 -11.76
N ASP A 101 5.94 15.01 -12.96
CA ASP A 101 7.05 14.10 -13.30
C ASP A 101 8.41 14.81 -13.18
N GLU A 102 8.49 16.07 -13.61
CA GLU A 102 9.69 16.91 -13.48
C GLU A 102 10.01 17.25 -12.01
N ALA A 103 9.00 17.34 -11.15
CA ALA A 103 9.19 17.64 -9.73
C ALA A 103 9.67 16.44 -8.91
N ILE A 104 9.39 15.20 -9.32
CA ILE A 104 9.71 13.98 -8.56
C ILE A 104 11.21 13.88 -8.18
N PRO A 105 12.18 14.11 -9.09
CA PRO A 105 13.60 14.06 -8.75
C PRO A 105 14.01 15.02 -7.61
N GLU A 106 13.52 16.27 -7.65
CA GLU A 106 13.81 17.27 -6.62
C GLU A 106 13.15 16.90 -5.28
N LEU A 107 11.91 16.41 -5.32
CA LEU A 107 11.22 15.95 -4.11
C LEU A 107 11.95 14.79 -3.44
N PHE A 108 12.49 13.86 -4.23
CA PHE A 108 13.33 12.80 -3.70
C PHE A 108 14.61 13.33 -3.07
N ASP A 109 15.29 14.28 -3.71
CA ASP A 109 16.51 14.88 -3.17
C ASP A 109 16.25 15.52 -1.79
N VAL A 110 15.15 16.27 -1.65
CA VAL A 110 14.73 16.84 -0.37
C VAL A 110 14.41 15.74 0.65
N MET A 111 13.65 14.71 0.26
CA MET A 111 13.31 13.63 1.20
C MET A 111 14.54 12.81 1.65
N GLU A 112 15.57 12.68 0.81
CA GLU A 112 16.79 11.97 1.17
C GLU A 112 17.66 12.79 2.13
N HIS A 113 17.81 14.09 1.87
CA HIS A 113 18.83 14.92 2.52
C HIS A 113 18.28 15.88 3.59
N ALA A 114 17.04 16.37 3.46
CA ALA A 114 16.44 17.32 4.40
C ALA A 114 15.73 16.63 5.56
N ARG A 115 15.43 17.39 6.62
CA ARG A 115 14.73 16.92 7.82
C ARG A 115 13.68 17.94 8.27
N GLY A 116 12.73 17.51 9.09
CA GLY A 116 11.73 18.41 9.66
C GLY A 116 10.69 18.90 8.64
N SER A 117 10.43 20.22 8.61
CA SER A 117 9.35 20.80 7.80
C SER A 117 9.54 20.63 6.30
N GLU A 118 10.78 20.76 5.81
CA GLU A 118 11.11 20.61 4.39
C GLU A 118 10.82 19.18 3.92
N PHE A 119 11.27 18.19 4.69
CA PHE A 119 10.94 16.79 4.46
C PHE A 119 9.42 16.57 4.43
N ASN A 120 8.69 17.09 5.41
CA ASN A 120 7.25 16.88 5.51
C ASN A 120 6.50 17.50 4.33
N GLN A 121 6.92 18.67 3.85
CA GLN A 121 6.35 19.29 2.65
C GLN A 121 6.64 18.47 1.40
N ALA A 122 7.89 18.02 1.24
CA ALA A 122 8.28 17.16 0.13
C ALA A 122 7.53 15.83 0.14
N ALA A 123 7.42 15.17 1.29
CA ALA A 123 6.69 13.91 1.44
C ALA A 123 5.19 14.08 1.15
N ARG A 124 4.55 15.17 1.60
CA ARG A 124 3.15 15.46 1.26
C ARG A 124 2.93 15.68 -0.22
N ARG A 125 3.83 16.43 -0.88
CA ARG A 125 3.77 16.61 -2.34
C ARG A 125 4.04 15.29 -3.06
N MET A 126 5.01 14.51 -2.59
CA MET A 126 5.32 13.17 -3.10
C MET A 126 4.12 12.23 -2.98
N ALA A 127 3.35 12.30 -1.90
CA ALA A 127 2.12 11.50 -1.75
C ALA A 127 1.08 11.82 -2.85
N ALA A 128 1.08 13.05 -3.38
CA ALA A 128 0.22 13.44 -4.49
C ALA A 128 0.75 12.98 -5.87
N VAL A 129 2.07 12.92 -6.08
CA VAL A 129 2.65 12.74 -7.42
C VAL A 129 3.34 11.40 -7.67
N ALA A 130 3.76 10.69 -6.62
CA ALA A 130 4.54 9.46 -6.76
C ALA A 130 3.83 8.35 -7.53
N ARG A 131 4.62 7.59 -8.28
CA ARG A 131 4.20 6.52 -9.20
C ARG A 131 4.61 5.15 -8.64
N THR A 132 4.07 4.08 -9.23
CA THR A 132 4.44 2.71 -8.84
C THR A 132 5.95 2.44 -8.99
N GLU A 133 6.58 3.00 -10.02
CA GLU A 133 8.03 2.88 -10.25
C GLU A 133 8.90 3.56 -9.18
N ASP A 134 8.33 4.53 -8.46
CA ASP A 134 9.01 5.28 -7.38
C ASP A 134 9.04 4.48 -6.07
N LEU A 135 8.24 3.42 -5.95
CA LEU A 135 8.05 2.61 -4.75
C LEU A 135 9.36 2.11 -4.13
N PRO A 136 10.35 1.56 -4.87
CA PRO A 136 11.61 1.11 -4.28
C PRO A 136 12.37 2.25 -3.59
N ARG A 137 12.41 3.44 -4.20
CA ARG A 137 13.13 4.61 -3.65
C ARG A 137 12.39 5.20 -2.44
N VAL A 138 11.06 5.29 -2.48
CA VAL A 138 10.24 5.70 -1.32
C VAL A 138 10.42 4.71 -0.17
N ARG A 139 10.44 3.39 -0.45
CA ARG A 139 10.71 2.38 0.58
C ARG A 139 12.09 2.55 1.20
N LYS A 140 13.14 2.79 0.41
CA LYS A 140 14.48 3.06 0.95
C LYS A 140 14.46 4.21 1.96
N ILE A 141 13.81 5.33 1.63
CA ILE A 141 13.66 6.48 2.55
C ILE A 141 12.87 6.06 3.80
N TYR A 142 11.79 5.30 3.64
CA TYR A 142 10.96 4.80 4.75
C TYR A 142 11.76 4.03 5.81
N GLY A 143 12.77 3.25 5.38
CA GLY A 143 13.68 2.54 6.27
C GLY A 143 14.71 3.44 6.97
N GLN A 144 15.07 4.57 6.35
CA GLN A 144 16.10 5.50 6.85
C GLN A 144 15.56 6.53 7.83
N VAL A 145 14.26 6.84 7.78
CA VAL A 145 13.64 7.86 8.63
C VAL A 145 12.88 7.24 9.81
N GLY A 146 12.70 8.05 10.87
CA GLY A 146 11.94 7.70 12.07
C GLY A 146 10.95 8.78 12.46
N GLY A 147 10.09 8.50 13.45
CA GLY A 147 9.11 9.45 13.96
C GLY A 147 8.13 9.95 12.90
N THR A 148 7.82 11.25 12.93
CA THR A 148 6.85 11.89 12.02
C THR A 148 7.24 11.77 10.54
N MET A 149 8.53 11.81 10.22
CA MET A 149 9.01 11.62 8.84
C MET A 149 8.67 10.21 8.31
N ARG A 150 8.69 9.20 9.18
CA ARG A 150 8.27 7.85 8.83
C ARG A 150 6.77 7.78 8.57
N ASP A 151 5.97 8.46 9.37
CA ASP A 151 4.52 8.52 9.18
C ASP A 151 4.15 9.20 7.86
N GLU A 152 4.79 10.33 7.52
CA GLU A 152 4.58 11.01 6.24
C GLU A 152 5.04 10.15 5.05
N THR A 153 6.18 9.45 5.16
CA THR A 153 6.63 8.52 4.10
C THR A 153 5.69 7.33 3.94
N ARG A 154 5.12 6.83 5.05
CA ARG A 154 4.10 5.78 5.03
C ARG A 154 2.88 6.24 4.23
N LEU A 155 2.44 7.49 4.40
CA LEU A 155 1.32 8.05 3.63
C LEU A 155 1.64 8.07 2.13
N VAL A 156 2.87 8.38 1.73
CA VAL A 156 3.31 8.27 0.32
C VAL A 156 3.10 6.84 -0.20
N LEU A 157 3.60 5.84 0.52
CA LEU A 157 3.44 4.43 0.15
C LEU A 157 1.97 4.02 0.07
N GLU A 158 1.15 4.43 1.05
CA GLU A 158 -0.28 4.15 1.05
C GLU A 158 -0.98 4.79 -0.17
N ARG A 159 -0.57 5.98 -0.61
CA ARG A 159 -1.10 6.62 -1.83
C ARG A 159 -0.68 5.90 -3.11
N ILE A 160 0.57 5.44 -3.20
CA ILE A 160 1.03 4.62 -4.34
C ILE A 160 0.18 3.33 -4.43
N ILE A 161 0.00 2.63 -3.32
CA ILE A 161 -0.81 1.39 -3.25
C ILE A 161 -2.28 1.65 -3.59
N ALA A 162 -2.84 2.78 -3.16
CA ALA A 162 -4.22 3.13 -3.47
C ALA A 162 -4.44 3.40 -4.97
N ARG A 163 -3.45 4.00 -5.66
CA ARG A 163 -3.52 4.26 -7.11
C ARG A 163 -3.29 3.03 -7.97
N ASP A 164 -2.63 2.01 -7.43
CA ASP A 164 -2.34 0.76 -8.14
C ASP A 164 -2.90 -0.45 -7.39
N PRO A 165 -4.13 -0.89 -7.73
CA PRO A 165 -4.78 -2.03 -7.09
C PRO A 165 -3.97 -3.33 -7.14
N SER A 166 -3.04 -3.48 -8.09
CA SER A 166 -2.17 -4.67 -8.18
C SER A 166 -1.24 -4.83 -6.98
N LEU A 167 -1.00 -3.75 -6.22
CA LEU A 167 -0.16 -3.72 -5.03
C LEU A 167 -0.92 -4.07 -3.74
N GLN A 168 -2.26 -4.12 -3.76
CA GLN A 168 -3.06 -4.43 -2.57
C GLN A 168 -2.72 -5.79 -1.92
N PRO A 169 -2.50 -6.89 -2.68
CA PRO A 169 -2.13 -8.18 -2.09
C PRO A 169 -0.80 -8.15 -1.31
N THR A 170 0.10 -7.23 -1.64
CA THR A 170 1.41 -7.07 -1.01
C THR A 170 1.50 -5.83 -0.12
N ARG A 171 0.37 -5.14 0.14
CA ARG A 171 0.30 -3.93 0.97
C ARG A 171 1.05 -4.05 2.29
N ASP A 172 0.82 -5.13 3.05
CA ASP A 172 1.45 -5.32 4.35
C ASP A 172 2.98 -5.48 4.26
N LEU A 173 3.47 -5.98 3.12
CA LEU A 173 4.91 -6.08 2.84
C LEU A 173 5.46 -4.71 2.42
N ILE A 174 4.78 -4.00 1.52
CA ILE A 174 5.20 -2.65 1.08
C ILE A 174 5.24 -1.67 2.27
N LEU A 175 4.36 -1.84 3.25
CA LEU A 175 4.33 -1.02 4.46
C LEU A 175 5.17 -1.59 5.61
N SER A 176 5.83 -2.74 5.44
CA SER A 176 6.82 -3.19 6.42
C SER A 176 8.09 -2.39 6.30
N VAL A 177 8.60 -1.94 7.45
CA VAL A 177 9.80 -1.10 7.54
C VAL A 177 11.02 -1.88 7.04
N PRO A 178 11.74 -1.39 6.02
CA PRO A 178 12.98 -2.01 5.55
C PRO A 178 14.01 -2.12 6.67
N VAL A 179 14.88 -3.12 6.55
CA VAL A 179 15.92 -3.40 7.54
C VAL A 179 17.26 -3.04 6.96
N TYR A 180 18.14 -2.47 7.78
CA TYR A 180 19.51 -2.22 7.36
C TYR A 180 20.27 -3.54 7.16
N PRO A 181 21.22 -3.58 6.20
CA PRO A 181 22.02 -4.77 5.99
C PRO A 181 22.76 -5.19 7.27
N ASP A 182 22.43 -6.37 7.81
CA ASP A 182 23.14 -6.99 8.94
C ASP A 182 23.25 -8.50 8.70
N GLU A 183 24.40 -8.94 8.20
CA GLU A 183 24.63 -10.32 7.77
C GLU A 183 24.45 -11.32 8.91
N THR A 184 25.00 -11.03 10.10
CA THR A 184 24.90 -11.91 11.26
C THR A 184 23.46 -12.10 11.72
N LYS A 185 22.67 -11.02 11.76
CA LYS A 185 21.24 -11.13 12.09
C LYS A 185 20.47 -11.88 11.03
N PHE A 186 20.79 -11.66 9.76
CA PHE A 186 20.13 -12.33 8.66
C PHE A 186 20.44 -13.84 8.65
N GLU A 187 21.70 -14.22 8.89
CA GLU A 187 22.11 -15.62 9.04
C GLU A 187 21.39 -16.32 10.18
N SER A 188 21.37 -15.70 11.37
CA SER A 188 20.65 -16.26 12.53
C SER A 188 19.15 -16.41 12.26
N PHE A 189 18.56 -15.47 11.51
CA PHE A 189 17.18 -15.56 11.06
C PHE A 189 16.96 -16.73 10.09
N LEU A 190 17.86 -16.93 9.12
CA LEU A 190 17.81 -18.04 8.17
C LEU A 190 17.90 -19.38 8.90
N ASP A 191 18.89 -19.56 9.78
CA ASP A 191 19.08 -20.78 10.58
C ASP A 191 17.82 -21.14 11.36
N SER A 192 17.30 -20.20 12.14
CA SER A 192 16.15 -20.42 13.00
C SER A 192 14.87 -20.69 12.20
N SER A 193 14.70 -20.02 11.06
CA SER A 193 13.49 -20.14 10.24
C SER A 193 13.48 -21.42 9.41
N ILE A 194 14.63 -21.80 8.86
CA ILE A 194 14.81 -23.06 8.13
C ILE A 194 14.62 -24.23 9.10
N GLU A 195 15.27 -24.22 10.28
CA GLU A 195 15.06 -25.27 11.30
C GLU A 195 13.58 -25.38 11.69
N TYR A 196 12.90 -24.24 11.87
CA TYR A 196 11.49 -24.23 12.22
C TYR A 196 10.61 -24.90 11.15
N LEU A 197 10.79 -24.57 9.88
CA LEU A 197 9.96 -25.12 8.80
C LEU A 197 10.39 -26.53 8.37
N ASP A 198 11.69 -26.77 8.22
CA ASP A 198 12.19 -28.02 7.68
C ASP A 198 12.24 -29.14 8.73
N VAL A 199 12.46 -28.81 10.01
CA VAL A 199 12.49 -29.82 11.07
C VAL A 199 11.18 -29.82 11.86
N ARG A 200 10.84 -28.70 12.49
CA ARG A 200 9.75 -28.68 13.48
C ARG A 200 8.37 -28.77 12.84
N TYR A 201 8.14 -28.03 11.76
CA TYR A 201 6.87 -28.07 11.04
C TYR A 201 6.65 -29.44 10.38
N ARG A 202 7.67 -30.00 9.73
CA ARG A 202 7.62 -31.37 9.17
C ARG A 202 7.32 -32.43 10.21
N ALA A 203 7.92 -32.36 11.40
CA ALA A 203 7.72 -33.37 12.43
C ALA A 203 6.34 -33.26 13.09
N ASN A 204 5.82 -32.04 13.29
CA ASN A 204 4.69 -31.81 14.19
C ASN A 204 3.37 -31.41 13.51
N VAL A 205 3.43 -30.72 12.37
CA VAL A 205 2.26 -30.14 11.71
C VAL A 205 1.94 -30.86 10.41
N LEU A 206 2.95 -31.07 9.55
CA LEU A 206 2.81 -31.72 8.25
C LEU A 206 2.04 -33.07 8.32
N PRO A 207 2.31 -34.00 9.26
CA PRO A 207 1.68 -35.33 9.25
C PRO A 207 0.22 -35.31 9.69
N ARG A 208 -0.29 -34.17 10.18
CA ARG A 208 -1.64 -34.04 10.70
C ARG A 208 -2.54 -33.45 9.64
N ASP A 209 -3.69 -34.06 9.36
CA ASP A 209 -4.71 -33.47 8.46
C ASP A 209 -5.55 -32.40 9.16
N SER A 210 -5.62 -32.49 10.49
CA SER A 210 -6.38 -31.58 11.33
C SER A 210 -5.54 -31.04 12.49
N ILE A 211 -5.61 -29.73 12.71
CA ILE A 211 -4.84 -29.03 13.75
C ILE A 211 -5.75 -28.08 14.55
N SER A 212 -5.36 -27.74 15.77
CA SER A 212 -6.11 -26.77 16.58
C SER A 212 -5.99 -25.35 16.00
N SER A 213 -6.99 -24.51 16.29
CA SER A 213 -6.97 -23.08 15.92
C SER A 213 -5.75 -22.35 16.48
N THR A 214 -5.31 -22.69 17.70
CA THR A 214 -4.10 -22.13 18.32
C THR A 214 -2.84 -22.48 17.51
N THR A 215 -2.67 -23.75 17.14
CA THR A 215 -1.52 -24.18 16.33
C THR A 215 -1.53 -23.50 14.96
N TYR A 216 -2.69 -23.49 14.29
CA TYR A 216 -2.85 -22.82 13.00
C TYR A 216 -2.42 -21.33 13.08
N ASN A 217 -2.97 -20.60 14.05
CA ASN A 217 -2.69 -19.17 14.22
C ASN A 217 -1.20 -18.90 14.53
N ASN A 218 -0.57 -19.75 15.34
CA ASN A 218 0.85 -19.61 15.68
C ASN A 218 1.75 -19.84 14.47
N VAL A 219 1.49 -20.90 13.69
CA VAL A 219 2.25 -21.17 12.46
C VAL A 219 2.01 -20.06 11.44
N ALA A 220 0.76 -19.69 11.17
CA ALA A 220 0.43 -18.64 10.21
C ALA A 220 1.11 -17.31 10.57
N ARG A 221 1.21 -16.99 11.86
CA ARG A 221 1.96 -15.83 12.34
C ARG A 221 3.46 -15.96 12.10
N ALA A 222 4.05 -17.13 12.37
CA ALA A 222 5.47 -17.38 12.12
C ALA A 222 5.80 -17.23 10.63
N ILE A 223 5.03 -17.88 9.75
CA ILE A 223 5.14 -17.77 8.29
C ILE A 223 5.03 -16.31 7.84
N ARG A 224 4.05 -15.56 8.37
CA ARG A 224 3.89 -14.12 8.05
C ARG A 224 5.12 -13.31 8.44
N ARG A 225 5.67 -13.52 9.64
CA ARG A 225 6.90 -12.85 10.10
C ARG A 225 8.11 -13.19 9.22
N MET A 226 8.27 -14.45 8.84
CA MET A 226 9.31 -14.89 7.92
C MET A 226 9.17 -14.21 6.56
N ARG A 227 7.97 -14.21 5.99
CA ARG A 227 7.68 -13.54 4.71
C ARG A 227 8.00 -12.05 4.75
N THR A 228 7.60 -11.36 5.81
CA THR A 228 7.91 -9.94 6.01
C THR A 228 9.41 -9.70 6.12
N ARG A 229 10.14 -10.52 6.89
CA ARG A 229 11.59 -10.37 7.01
C ARG A 229 12.29 -10.64 5.68
N LEU A 230 11.95 -11.73 4.98
CA LEU A 230 12.48 -12.01 3.63
C LEU A 230 12.24 -10.84 2.68
N TYR A 231 11.02 -10.29 2.64
CA TYR A 231 10.71 -9.17 1.78
C TYR A 231 11.59 -7.94 2.08
N ASN A 232 11.82 -7.64 3.36
CA ASN A 232 12.69 -6.52 3.75
C ASN A 232 14.18 -6.77 3.52
N GLU A 233 14.62 -8.03 3.44
CA GLU A 233 16.02 -8.42 3.20
C GLU A 233 16.35 -8.60 1.73
N ALA A 234 15.33 -8.73 0.86
CA ALA A 234 15.52 -8.91 -0.58
C ALA A 234 16.38 -7.78 -1.19
N ASP A 235 16.17 -6.54 -0.74
CA ASP A 235 16.93 -5.36 -1.18
C ASP A 235 18.41 -5.38 -0.69
N ASN A 236 18.72 -6.22 0.31
CA ASN A 236 20.03 -6.33 0.92
C ASN A 236 20.86 -7.51 0.43
N LEU A 237 20.30 -8.43 -0.36
CA LEU A 237 20.97 -9.69 -0.75
C LEU A 237 22.32 -9.47 -1.42
N GLN A 238 22.46 -8.41 -2.22
CA GLN A 238 23.72 -8.03 -2.85
C GLN A 238 24.87 -7.78 -1.86
N TYR A 239 24.57 -7.52 -0.58
CA TYR A 239 25.56 -7.27 0.47
C TYR A 239 25.98 -8.54 1.23
N TYR A 240 25.28 -9.67 1.05
CA TYR A 240 25.48 -10.89 1.85
C TYR A 240 26.19 -12.03 1.10
N GLY A 241 26.39 -11.88 -0.21
CA GLY A 241 27.05 -12.89 -1.04
C GLY A 241 26.16 -14.08 -1.42
N PRO A 242 26.69 -14.98 -2.26
CA PRO A 242 25.89 -16.03 -2.93
C PRO A 242 25.34 -17.11 -1.97
N ASP A 243 26.06 -17.46 -0.91
CA ASP A 243 25.59 -18.44 0.09
C ASP A 243 24.25 -18.00 0.71
N LYS A 244 24.15 -16.74 1.12
CA LYS A 244 22.94 -16.20 1.74
C LYS A 244 21.81 -16.02 0.74
N GLU A 245 22.13 -15.77 -0.53
CA GLU A 245 21.13 -15.74 -1.59
C GLU A 245 20.50 -17.13 -1.82
N ASP A 246 21.30 -18.19 -1.83
CA ASP A 246 20.79 -19.55 -1.98
C ASP A 246 19.94 -19.97 -0.78
N ARG A 247 20.39 -19.67 0.44
CA ARG A 247 19.61 -19.93 1.66
C ARG A 247 18.34 -19.06 1.76
N PHE A 248 18.36 -17.84 1.23
CA PHE A 248 17.17 -17.00 1.08
C PHE A 248 16.14 -17.66 0.17
N ARG A 249 16.58 -18.24 -0.97
CA ARG A 249 15.70 -18.96 -1.90
C ARG A 249 15.12 -20.21 -1.25
N GLU A 250 15.97 -20.99 -0.56
CA GLU A 250 15.55 -22.16 0.22
C GLU A 250 14.44 -21.81 1.22
N LEU A 251 14.66 -20.80 2.07
CA LEU A 251 13.65 -20.38 3.04
C LEU A 251 12.39 -19.84 2.35
N SER A 252 12.52 -19.11 1.24
CA SER A 252 11.39 -18.62 0.47
C SER A 252 10.51 -19.75 -0.04
N ASP A 253 11.10 -20.84 -0.50
CA ASP A 253 10.38 -22.02 -0.99
C ASP A 253 9.76 -22.83 0.16
N LEU A 254 10.47 -22.97 1.28
CA LEU A 254 9.90 -23.56 2.51
C LEU A 254 8.69 -22.77 3.02
N VAL A 255 8.75 -21.42 3.00
CA VAL A 255 7.64 -20.55 3.39
C VAL A 255 6.43 -20.77 2.48
N LYS A 256 6.63 -20.82 1.15
CA LYS A 256 5.55 -21.09 0.19
C LYS A 256 4.94 -22.47 0.42
N TRP A 257 5.78 -23.50 0.56
CA TRP A 257 5.37 -24.87 0.80
C TRP A 257 4.56 -25.01 2.09
N ALA A 258 5.09 -24.52 3.21
CA ALA A 258 4.43 -24.62 4.51
C ALA A 258 3.10 -23.85 4.52
N ASN A 259 3.03 -22.70 3.84
CA ASN A 259 1.79 -21.93 3.73
C ASN A 259 0.72 -22.69 2.90
N ALA A 260 1.12 -23.39 1.83
CA ALA A 260 0.21 -24.19 1.02
C ALA A 260 -0.31 -25.41 1.80
N ASP A 261 0.58 -26.14 2.50
CA ASP A 261 0.17 -27.25 3.37
C ASP A 261 -0.76 -26.77 4.49
N LEU A 262 -0.41 -25.68 5.17
CA LEU A 262 -1.21 -25.11 6.26
C LEU A 262 -2.62 -24.71 5.80
N ALA A 263 -2.74 -24.14 4.61
CA ALA A 263 -4.03 -23.76 4.03
C ALA A 263 -4.93 -24.97 3.73
N GLY A 264 -4.35 -26.16 3.52
CA GLY A 264 -5.08 -27.42 3.32
C GLY A 264 -5.54 -28.09 4.62
N LYS A 265 -5.07 -27.65 5.79
CA LYS A 265 -5.40 -28.29 7.08
C LYS A 265 -6.82 -27.99 7.52
N ARG A 266 -7.49 -29.00 8.10
CA ARG A 266 -8.77 -28.80 8.80
C ARG A 266 -8.52 -28.18 10.18
N VAL A 267 -9.03 -26.98 10.41
CA VAL A 267 -8.87 -26.30 11.70
C VAL A 267 -9.99 -26.72 12.65
N ILE A 268 -9.64 -27.40 13.74
CA ILE A 268 -10.56 -27.76 14.82
C ILE A 268 -10.63 -26.58 15.77
N GLN A 269 -11.83 -26.03 15.98
CA GLN A 269 -12.05 -25.06 17.05
C GLN A 269 -11.91 -25.79 18.38
N THR A 270 -10.90 -25.43 19.16
CA THR A 270 -10.88 -25.77 20.57
C THR A 270 -11.97 -24.95 21.27
N GLU A 271 -12.97 -25.64 21.82
CA GLU A 271 -13.98 -25.06 22.70
C GLU A 271 -13.31 -24.54 23.97
N ASP A 272 -12.87 -23.28 23.93
CA ASP A 272 -12.87 -22.39 25.10
C ASP A 272 -12.63 -20.93 24.64
N PRO A 273 -13.67 -20.10 24.48
CA PRO A 273 -13.53 -18.65 24.29
C PRO A 273 -13.22 -17.92 25.60
N GLY A 274 -12.65 -18.61 26.60
CA GLY A 274 -12.26 -18.04 27.88
C GLY A 274 -10.85 -17.44 27.85
N LYS A 275 -10.76 -16.11 27.68
CA LYS A 275 -9.58 -15.23 27.95
C LYS A 275 -8.55 -15.01 26.84
N SER A 276 -8.92 -15.13 25.56
CA SER A 276 -8.11 -14.57 24.48
C SER A 276 -8.26 -13.03 24.45
N ARG A 277 -7.36 -12.32 25.16
CA ARG A 277 -7.32 -10.85 25.15
C ARG A 277 -6.51 -10.36 23.96
N ALA A 278 -7.14 -9.66 23.03
CA ALA A 278 -6.45 -8.97 21.94
C ALA A 278 -5.94 -7.60 22.42
N CYS A 279 -4.79 -7.18 21.90
CA CYS A 279 -4.22 -5.87 22.14
C CYS A 279 -5.11 -4.81 21.49
N PRO A 280 -5.59 -3.79 22.23
CA PRO A 280 -6.43 -2.74 21.68
C PRO A 280 -5.70 -1.86 20.66
N ARG A 281 -4.37 -1.92 20.59
CA ARG A 281 -3.54 -1.08 19.71
C ARG A 281 -3.26 -1.71 18.35
N CYS A 282 -3.05 -3.02 18.30
CA CYS A 282 -2.67 -3.72 17.06
C CYS A 282 -3.53 -4.96 16.75
N GLY A 283 -4.51 -5.28 17.60
CA GLY A 283 -5.36 -6.46 17.45
C GLY A 283 -4.66 -7.80 17.73
N ASN A 284 -3.35 -7.81 18.02
CA ASN A 284 -2.59 -9.03 18.28
C ASN A 284 -2.88 -9.60 19.66
N MET A 285 -2.82 -10.92 19.81
CA MET A 285 -3.04 -11.61 21.09
C MET A 285 -2.02 -11.18 22.15
N LEU A 286 -2.53 -10.80 23.33
CA LEU A 286 -1.69 -10.52 24.50
C LEU A 286 -1.11 -11.82 25.06
N VAL A 287 0.10 -11.73 25.59
CA VAL A 287 0.79 -12.84 26.25
C VAL A 287 0.85 -12.53 27.74
N CYS A 288 0.44 -13.48 28.59
CA CYS A 288 0.56 -13.33 30.03
C CYS A 288 2.02 -13.61 30.45
N TYR A 289 2.71 -12.60 30.96
CA TYR A 289 4.07 -12.70 31.50
C TYR A 289 4.09 -12.17 32.92
N LYS A 290 4.48 -13.02 33.89
CA LYS A 290 4.49 -12.69 35.34
C LYS A 290 3.15 -12.13 35.86
N GLY A 291 2.02 -12.62 35.35
CA GLY A 291 0.68 -12.17 35.74
C GLY A 291 0.19 -10.88 35.07
N MET A 292 1.00 -10.27 34.18
CA MET A 292 0.63 -9.10 33.39
C MET A 292 0.42 -9.48 31.92
N TRP A 293 -0.58 -8.88 31.27
CA TRP A 293 -0.85 -9.11 29.85
C TRP A 293 -0.06 -8.12 29.02
N VAL A 294 0.94 -8.61 28.28
CA VAL A 294 1.84 -7.77 27.50
C VAL A 294 1.63 -8.04 26.02
N CYS A 295 1.61 -6.98 25.22
CA CYS A 295 1.65 -7.11 23.76
C CYS A 295 3.12 -7.26 23.32
N PRO A 296 3.52 -8.41 22.73
CA PRO A 296 4.91 -8.64 22.31
C PRO A 296 5.40 -7.64 21.27
N ASP A 297 4.48 -7.10 20.46
CA ASP A 297 4.81 -6.21 19.34
C ASP A 297 4.69 -4.73 19.71
N CYS A 298 3.92 -4.36 20.75
CA CYS A 298 3.73 -2.97 21.16
C CYS A 298 4.53 -2.58 22.43
N GLY A 299 5.16 -3.53 23.11
CA GLY A 299 6.08 -3.28 24.22
C GLY A 299 5.46 -2.62 25.46
N GLY A 300 4.13 -2.53 25.55
CA GLY A 300 3.43 -1.86 26.65
C GLY A 300 2.82 -2.84 27.64
N ASN A 301 2.91 -2.49 28.94
CA ASN A 301 2.01 -3.03 29.96
C ASN A 301 0.60 -2.53 29.67
N LEU A 302 -0.37 -3.45 29.63
CA LEU A 302 -1.81 -3.15 29.71
C LEU A 302 -2.34 -3.61 31.06
#